data_AF-A0A0F7VT50-F1
#
_entry.id   AF-A0A0F7VT50-F1
#
_cell.length_a   1.000
_cell.length_b   1.000
_cell.length_c   1.000
_cell.angle_alpha   90.00
_cell.angle_beta   90.00
_cell.angle_gamma   90.00
#
_symmetry.space_group_name_H-M   'P 1'
#
loop_
_entity.id
_entity.type
_entity.pdbx_description
1 polymer ?
#
loop_
_entity_poly.entity_id
_entity_poly.type
_entity_poly.pdbx_seq_one_letter_code
_entity_poly.pdbx_strand_id
1 'polypeptide(L)'
;MSAPGFVLDVDERTPPLVLFEGEGIRAERLPVGSRVIYPPASLPGIRDLDTAIREALLHPHGIEPLPELLKPGMRLTVVFDDVSLPLPSMRRPDVRGRIIEHVLEIAARRGVEDIEIVAANALHRRMTAAELRHVVGDRVFRGYFPHRLRNHDAEDRDNLLHLGMTGAGEDVEINRRAAESDLLVYVNVNLIALNGGAKSVSVGLASYRSLRHHHNTHTLRHSRSFNDPPNSALHHSFDRMLDVIGGRLKIFTVETTVNGDSFPPSMGFLTTHEWEWGIADRIGFLGVRHGNRALPPRLRRRLLNSIKAPYGVTGVTAGTPSAVHPITLANVHRQQVTAVRGQADIGVFGVPYVGPYNVNSIMNPVLAMCMALGYLFNFYLNKPIVRRGGVGIFIHPLTPDFHPVHHPSYIDFYDEVLTETTDPARMEAVFEKRFAEDPWYIHLYRTGHAFHGVHPFYMWYWGAHAMQHLGDVVFVGADPKVAARMGFRAAATLSDALEMASHTVGPSPSITCLHTPPITMADVR
;
A
#
# COMPACT_ATOMS: atom_id res chain seq x y z
N MET A 1 -5.23 26.91 6.69
CA MET A 1 -5.67 25.88 5.74
C MET A 1 -4.49 25.56 4.84
N SER A 2 -4.22 24.28 4.52
CA SER A 2 -3.17 23.90 3.57
C SER A 2 -3.53 24.39 2.16
N ALA A 3 -2.53 24.65 1.32
CA ALA A 3 -2.76 25.02 -0.08
C ALA A 3 -3.47 23.86 -0.81
N PRO A 4 -4.49 24.14 -1.64
CA PRO A 4 -5.19 23.11 -2.39
C PRO A 4 -4.29 22.48 -3.46
N GLY A 5 -4.61 21.26 -3.87
CA GLY A 5 -3.99 20.65 -5.05
C GLY A 5 -4.42 21.39 -6.31
N PHE A 6 -3.62 21.27 -7.37
CA PHE A 6 -3.85 21.98 -8.62
C PHE A 6 -3.40 21.17 -9.82
N VAL A 7 -3.91 21.56 -11.00
CA VAL A 7 -3.49 21.02 -12.29
C VAL A 7 -2.69 22.09 -13.00
N LEU A 8 -1.44 21.78 -13.34
CA LEU A 8 -0.56 22.62 -14.13
C LEU A 8 -0.72 22.28 -15.62
N ASP A 9 -0.94 23.30 -16.46
CA ASP A 9 -0.83 23.17 -17.91
C ASP A 9 0.63 23.44 -18.32
N VAL A 10 1.25 22.46 -18.98
CA VAL A 10 2.66 22.51 -19.37
C VAL A 10 2.83 23.51 -20.52
N ASP A 11 3.74 24.45 -20.34
CA ASP A 11 4.17 25.44 -21.33
C ASP A 11 5.69 25.39 -21.58
N GLU A 12 6.20 26.29 -22.43
CA GLU A 12 7.64 26.37 -22.75
C GLU A 12 8.53 26.69 -21.54
N ARG A 13 7.97 27.31 -20.49
CA ARG A 13 8.69 27.74 -19.28
C ARG A 13 8.66 26.68 -18.19
N THR A 14 7.78 25.69 -18.33
CA THR A 14 7.64 24.59 -17.38
C THR A 14 8.96 23.80 -17.33
N PRO A 15 9.58 23.64 -16.14
CA PRO A 15 10.80 22.88 -16.00
C PRO A 15 10.55 21.38 -16.22
N PRO A 16 11.59 20.59 -16.51
CA PRO A 16 11.49 19.13 -16.46
C PRO A 16 11.00 18.65 -15.10
N LEU A 17 10.08 17.69 -15.08
CA LEU A 17 9.49 17.11 -13.88
C LEU A 17 10.36 15.99 -13.35
N VAL A 18 10.47 15.87 -12.03
CA VAL A 18 11.12 14.71 -11.40
C VAL A 18 10.12 13.58 -11.25
N LEU A 19 10.41 12.47 -11.93
CA LEU A 19 9.62 11.25 -11.84
C LEU A 19 10.51 10.10 -11.35
N PHE A 20 9.93 9.18 -10.59
CA PHE A 20 10.61 7.96 -10.22
C PHE A 20 10.80 7.03 -11.44
N GLU A 21 11.90 6.30 -11.43
CA GLU A 21 12.25 5.23 -12.38
C GLU A 21 12.74 4.02 -11.57
N GLY A 22 11.83 3.43 -10.80
CA GLY A 22 12.18 2.41 -9.79
C GLY A 22 13.14 2.98 -8.76
N GLU A 23 14.33 2.37 -8.63
CA GLU A 23 15.43 2.85 -7.76
C GLU A 23 16.13 4.12 -8.28
N GLY A 24 15.72 4.65 -9.43
CA GLY A 24 16.22 5.88 -10.02
C GLY A 24 15.25 7.04 -9.92
N ILE A 25 15.73 8.22 -10.32
CA ILE A 25 14.91 9.40 -10.60
C ILE A 25 15.30 9.97 -11.96
N ARG A 26 14.31 10.47 -12.68
CA ARG A 26 14.44 11.02 -14.02
C ARG A 26 13.86 12.43 -14.06
N ALA A 27 14.53 13.33 -14.78
CA ALA A 27 13.98 14.64 -15.12
C ALA A 27 13.41 14.55 -16.52
N GLU A 28 12.10 14.68 -16.64
CA GLU A 28 11.37 14.47 -17.90
C GLU A 28 10.64 15.73 -18.34
N ARG A 29 10.83 16.14 -19.59
CA ARG A 29 10.09 17.26 -20.18
C ARG A 29 8.84 16.72 -20.85
N LEU A 30 7.67 17.07 -20.34
CA LEU A 30 6.41 16.74 -20.98
C LEU A 30 6.14 17.65 -22.20
N PRO A 31 5.39 17.18 -23.21
CA PRO A 31 4.95 18.02 -24.32
C PRO A 31 4.11 19.22 -23.85
N VAL A 32 4.24 20.36 -24.55
CA VAL A 32 3.40 21.54 -24.31
C VAL A 32 1.92 21.17 -24.48
N GLY A 33 1.08 21.67 -23.57
CA GLY A 33 -0.34 21.33 -23.50
C GLY A 33 -0.66 20.05 -22.71
N SER A 34 0.35 19.34 -22.21
CA SER A 34 0.14 18.28 -21.21
C SER A 34 -0.36 18.87 -19.89
N ARG A 35 -1.05 18.07 -19.08
CA ARG A 35 -1.49 18.43 -17.73
C ARG A 35 -0.69 17.69 -16.68
N VAL A 36 -0.38 18.33 -15.55
CA VAL A 36 0.29 17.69 -14.41
C VAL A 36 -0.54 17.89 -13.16
N ILE A 37 -0.87 16.79 -12.48
CA ILE A 37 -1.67 16.82 -11.25
C ILE A 37 -0.73 16.84 -10.06
N TYR A 38 -0.74 17.93 -9.28
CA TYR A 38 0.01 18.08 -8.04
C TYR A 38 -0.91 17.96 -6.81
N PRO A 39 -0.50 17.28 -5.74
CA PRO A 39 -1.32 17.14 -4.53
C PRO A 39 -1.50 18.48 -3.80
N PRO A 40 -2.50 18.58 -2.90
CA PRO A 40 -2.52 19.63 -1.89
C PRO A 40 -1.26 19.61 -1.02
N ALA A 41 -0.95 20.74 -0.38
CA ALA A 41 0.15 20.80 0.56
C ALA A 41 -0.06 19.84 1.74
N SER A 42 1.01 19.14 2.15
CA SER A 42 1.04 18.26 3.33
C SER A 42 0.39 18.93 4.54
N LEU A 43 -0.42 18.18 5.27
CA LEU A 43 -0.97 18.65 6.55
C LEU A 43 0.14 18.71 7.61
N PRO A 44 0.07 19.69 8.55
CA PRO A 44 0.98 19.71 9.69
C PRO A 44 0.70 18.51 10.61
N GLY A 45 1.78 17.94 11.17
CA GLY A 45 1.65 16.92 12.21
C GLY A 45 1.09 17.48 13.51
N ILE A 46 0.39 16.64 14.26
CA ILE A 46 -0.07 16.88 15.64
C ILE A 46 1.15 17.10 16.53
N ARG A 47 1.16 18.22 17.26
CA ARG A 47 2.29 18.61 18.13
C ARG A 47 2.40 17.73 19.37
N ASP A 48 1.30 17.55 20.09
CA ASP A 48 1.22 16.68 21.27
C ASP A 48 0.49 15.38 20.92
N LEU A 49 1.24 14.44 20.35
CA LEU A 49 0.70 13.17 19.90
C LEU A 49 0.23 12.28 21.06
N ASP A 50 0.88 12.31 22.23
CA ASP A 50 0.47 11.46 23.36
C ASP A 50 -0.88 11.90 23.92
N THR A 51 -1.10 13.21 24.01
CA THR A 51 -2.42 13.72 24.40
C THR A 51 -3.47 13.35 23.36
N ALA A 52 -3.19 13.51 22.06
CA ALA A 52 -4.15 13.10 21.01
C ALA A 52 -4.49 11.59 21.06
N ILE A 53 -3.50 10.73 21.31
CA ILE A 53 -3.73 9.29 21.49
C ILE A 53 -4.63 9.04 22.70
N ARG A 54 -4.31 9.62 23.86
CA ARG A 54 -5.10 9.46 25.08
C ARG A 54 -6.54 9.94 24.89
N GLU A 55 -6.74 11.10 24.28
CA GLU A 55 -8.08 11.64 24.02
C GLU A 55 -8.89 10.69 23.12
N ALA A 56 -8.29 10.16 22.05
CA ALA A 56 -8.97 9.20 21.18
C ALA A 56 -9.39 7.93 21.94
N LEU A 57 -8.53 7.41 22.85
CA LEU A 57 -8.84 6.23 23.66
C LEU A 57 -9.93 6.47 24.72
N LEU A 58 -10.05 7.71 25.22
CA LEU A 58 -11.04 8.11 26.24
C LEU A 58 -12.38 8.57 25.63
N HIS A 59 -12.36 9.06 24.40
CA HIS A 59 -13.53 9.57 23.70
C HIS A 59 -13.72 8.91 22.32
N PRO A 60 -13.89 7.57 22.27
CA PRO A 60 -14.02 6.85 21.02
C PRO A 60 -15.39 7.06 20.36
N HIS A 61 -15.45 6.76 19.06
CA HIS A 61 -16.67 6.85 18.26
C HIS A 61 -17.40 5.50 18.20
N GLY A 62 -18.69 5.49 18.56
CA GLY A 62 -19.57 4.33 18.37
C GLY A 62 -19.33 3.14 19.32
N ILE A 63 -18.50 3.30 20.35
CA ILE A 63 -18.19 2.30 21.38
C ILE A 63 -17.85 2.99 22.71
N GLU A 64 -17.84 2.25 23.81
CA GLU A 64 -17.44 2.75 25.13
C GLU A 64 -15.93 3.09 25.18
N PRO A 65 -15.49 4.04 26.03
CA PRO A 65 -14.08 4.35 26.27
C PRO A 65 -13.25 3.10 26.57
N LEU A 66 -12.01 3.05 26.07
CA LEU A 66 -11.16 1.87 26.22
C LEU A 66 -11.01 1.41 27.69
N PRO A 67 -10.82 2.28 28.70
CA PRO A 67 -10.76 1.85 30.10
C PRO A 67 -12.03 1.13 30.60
N GLU A 68 -13.20 1.48 30.06
CA GLU A 68 -14.49 0.87 30.45
C GLU A 68 -14.68 -0.52 29.86
N LEU A 69 -14.06 -0.78 28.70
CA LEU A 69 -14.03 -2.10 28.06
C LEU A 69 -13.07 -3.09 28.75
N LEU A 70 -12.13 -2.59 29.54
CA LEU A 70 -11.06 -3.37 30.15
C LEU A 70 -11.40 -3.78 31.59
N LYS A 71 -11.32 -5.09 31.86
CA LYS A 71 -11.65 -5.73 33.15
C LYS A 71 -10.67 -6.86 33.50
N PRO A 72 -10.41 -7.14 34.79
CA PRO A 72 -9.59 -8.27 35.20
C PRO A 72 -10.10 -9.61 34.66
N GLY A 73 -9.18 -10.50 34.29
CA GLY A 73 -9.48 -11.85 33.79
C GLY A 73 -9.92 -11.94 32.32
N MET A 74 -10.01 -10.83 31.59
CA MET A 74 -10.34 -10.85 30.16
C MET A 74 -9.14 -11.18 29.26
N ARG A 75 -9.42 -11.68 28.05
CA ARG A 75 -8.46 -11.89 26.97
C ARG A 75 -8.39 -10.69 26.04
N LEU A 76 -7.31 -9.93 26.11
CA LEU A 76 -7.03 -8.81 25.20
C LEU A 76 -6.08 -9.25 24.09
N THR A 77 -6.42 -8.94 22.84
CA THR A 77 -5.50 -9.05 21.72
C THR A 77 -5.29 -7.68 21.10
N VAL A 78 -4.03 -7.25 21.00
CA VAL A 78 -3.62 -6.01 20.33
C VAL A 78 -3.01 -6.36 18.99
N VAL A 79 -3.55 -5.79 17.91
CA VAL A 79 -3.10 -6.07 16.55
C VAL A 79 -2.57 -4.80 15.92
N PHE A 80 -1.55 -4.90 15.08
CA PHE A 80 -1.02 -3.74 14.38
C PHE A 80 -0.64 -4.06 12.94
N ASP A 81 -0.76 -3.06 12.06
CA ASP A 81 -0.33 -3.19 10.66
C ASP A 81 1.14 -3.57 10.57
N ASP A 82 1.47 -4.45 9.61
CA ASP A 82 2.82 -4.94 9.40
C ASP A 82 3.76 -3.89 8.77
N VAL A 83 4.95 -4.34 8.32
CA VAL A 83 5.98 -3.46 7.74
C VAL A 83 5.58 -2.83 6.40
N SER A 84 4.47 -3.27 5.78
CA SER A 84 4.01 -2.75 4.49
C SER A 84 3.52 -1.30 4.55
N LEU A 85 3.39 -0.73 5.75
CA LEU A 85 2.98 0.66 5.96
C LEU A 85 3.73 1.33 7.14
N PRO A 86 3.94 2.66 7.08
CA PRO A 86 3.89 3.49 5.87
C PRO A 86 5.13 3.24 4.98
N LEU A 87 5.13 3.83 3.78
CA LEU A 87 6.14 3.62 2.73
C LEU A 87 6.66 4.98 2.22
N PRO A 88 7.94 5.34 2.48
CA PRO A 88 8.95 4.58 3.21
C PRO A 88 8.61 4.40 4.70
N SER A 89 9.29 3.47 5.39
CA SER A 89 9.04 3.26 6.82
C SER A 89 9.21 4.54 7.65
N MET A 90 8.33 4.76 8.63
CA MET A 90 8.40 5.92 9.54
C MET A 90 9.66 5.86 10.43
N ARG A 91 10.23 7.02 10.75
CA ARG A 91 11.27 7.13 11.80
C ARG A 91 10.74 6.74 13.18
N ARG A 92 11.62 6.28 14.07
CA ARG A 92 11.24 6.02 15.48
C ARG A 92 11.03 7.35 16.24
N PRO A 93 10.13 7.39 17.24
CA PRO A 93 9.17 6.34 17.60
C PRO A 93 8.05 6.22 16.56
N ASP A 94 7.72 4.97 16.17
CA ASP A 94 6.60 4.69 15.27
C ASP A 94 5.28 4.91 16.03
N VAL A 95 4.28 5.50 15.35
CA VAL A 95 2.99 5.82 15.96
C VAL A 95 2.26 4.57 16.47
N ARG A 96 2.40 3.43 15.79
CA ARG A 96 1.79 2.17 16.22
C ARG A 96 2.32 1.75 17.57
N GLY A 97 3.64 1.76 17.74
CA GLY A 97 4.29 1.45 19.02
C GLY A 97 3.83 2.37 20.15
N ARG A 98 3.69 3.68 19.88
CA ARG A 98 3.17 4.63 20.87
C ARG A 98 1.75 4.30 21.29
N ILE A 99 0.85 4.01 20.35
CA ILE A 99 -0.54 3.64 20.66
C ILE A 99 -0.58 2.34 21.46
N ILE A 100 0.16 1.32 21.04
CA ILE A 100 0.25 0.04 21.76
C ILE A 100 0.70 0.28 23.20
N GLU A 101 1.70 1.14 23.42
CA GLU A 101 2.14 1.51 24.77
C GLU A 101 1.02 2.14 25.62
N HIS A 102 0.25 3.08 25.08
CA HIS A 102 -0.92 3.66 25.79
C HIS A 102 -1.99 2.60 26.10
N VAL A 103 -2.30 1.71 25.15
CA VAL A 103 -3.25 0.62 25.35
C VAL A 103 -2.80 -0.32 26.48
N LEU A 104 -1.53 -0.72 26.48
CA LEU A 104 -0.95 -1.60 27.49
C LEU A 104 -0.92 -0.95 28.88
N GLU A 105 -0.66 0.35 28.96
CA GLU A 105 -0.69 1.09 30.24
C GLU A 105 -2.09 1.14 30.84
N ILE A 106 -3.11 1.39 30.02
CA ILE A 106 -4.51 1.34 30.46
C ILE A 106 -4.87 -0.08 30.89
N ALA A 107 -4.54 -1.09 30.08
CA ALA A 107 -4.80 -2.50 30.38
C ALA A 107 -4.18 -2.93 31.72
N ALA A 108 -2.93 -2.54 31.98
CA ALA A 108 -2.26 -2.83 33.25
C ALA A 108 -2.96 -2.17 34.45
N ARG A 109 -3.39 -0.90 34.34
CA ARG A 109 -4.14 -0.21 35.40
C ARG A 109 -5.52 -0.82 35.65
N ARG A 110 -6.09 -1.48 34.65
CA ARG A 110 -7.38 -2.19 34.73
C ARG A 110 -7.23 -3.66 35.13
N GLY A 111 -6.01 -4.13 35.40
CA GLY A 111 -5.73 -5.48 35.87
C GLY A 111 -5.87 -6.57 34.80
N VAL A 112 -5.66 -6.22 33.53
CA VAL A 112 -5.67 -7.21 32.42
C VAL A 112 -4.30 -7.86 32.31
N GLU A 113 -4.24 -9.18 32.45
CA GLU A 113 -2.98 -9.95 32.44
C GLU A 113 -2.80 -10.84 31.19
N ASP A 114 -3.92 -11.28 30.59
CA ASP A 114 -3.93 -12.10 29.37
C ASP A 114 -3.95 -11.19 28.13
N ILE A 115 -2.75 -10.74 27.74
CA ILE A 115 -2.53 -9.86 26.59
C ILE A 115 -1.62 -10.54 25.57
N GLU A 116 -2.06 -10.57 24.31
CA GLU A 116 -1.22 -10.93 23.17
C GLU A 116 -1.14 -9.80 22.15
N ILE A 117 -0.01 -9.69 21.46
CA ILE A 117 0.26 -8.70 20.43
C ILE A 117 0.56 -9.43 19.11
N VAL A 118 -0.15 -9.09 18.04
CA VAL A 118 -0.04 -9.76 16.73
C VAL A 118 0.22 -8.75 15.62
N ALA A 119 1.27 -8.97 14.84
CA ALA A 119 1.48 -8.25 13.58
C ALA A 119 0.55 -8.81 12.51
N ALA A 120 -0.24 -7.93 11.87
CA ALA A 120 -1.24 -8.28 10.87
C ALA A 120 -0.62 -8.38 9.47
N ASN A 121 0.11 -9.47 9.21
CA ASN A 121 0.79 -9.70 7.94
C ASN A 121 -0.01 -10.55 6.93
N ALA A 122 -1.10 -11.22 7.31
CA ALA A 122 -1.84 -12.11 6.40
C ALA A 122 -0.91 -13.00 5.55
N LEU A 123 -1.03 -12.95 4.22
CA LEU A 123 -0.20 -13.68 3.26
C LEU A 123 1.12 -12.96 2.90
N HIS A 124 1.43 -11.84 3.54
CA HIS A 124 2.73 -11.19 3.44
C HIS A 124 3.81 -11.96 4.20
N ARG A 125 5.07 -11.69 3.85
CA ARG A 125 6.19 -12.23 4.62
C ARG A 125 6.10 -11.87 6.10
N ARG A 126 6.60 -12.77 6.95
CA ARG A 126 6.78 -12.50 8.37
C ARG A 126 7.77 -11.34 8.58
N MET A 127 7.44 -10.43 9.48
CA MET A 127 8.36 -9.39 9.94
C MET A 127 9.51 -10.02 10.72
N THR A 128 10.71 -9.49 10.52
CA THR A 128 11.89 -9.86 11.31
C THR A 128 11.79 -9.29 12.74
N ALA A 129 12.56 -9.84 13.68
CA ALA A 129 12.63 -9.32 15.05
C ALA A 129 13.04 -7.83 15.09
N ALA A 130 13.94 -7.39 14.20
CA ALA A 130 14.35 -6.00 14.10
C ALA A 130 13.22 -5.08 13.59
N GLU A 131 12.42 -5.55 12.63
CA GLU A 131 11.26 -4.83 12.12
C GLU A 131 10.15 -4.74 13.17
N LEU A 132 9.86 -5.84 13.88
CA LEU A 132 8.93 -5.83 15.01
C LEU A 132 9.38 -4.82 16.07
N ARG A 133 10.64 -4.88 16.51
CA ARG A 133 11.22 -3.95 17.48
C ARG A 133 11.17 -2.49 17.02
N HIS A 134 11.38 -2.23 15.74
CA HIS A 134 11.29 -0.87 15.17
C HIS A 134 9.88 -0.31 15.32
N VAL A 135 8.86 -1.11 15.00
CA VAL A 135 7.44 -0.71 15.03
C VAL A 135 6.91 -0.62 16.45
N VAL A 136 7.06 -1.66 17.28
CA VAL A 136 6.45 -1.67 18.62
C VAL A 136 7.26 -0.90 19.67
N GLY A 137 8.53 -0.61 19.39
CA GLY A 137 9.43 0.04 20.33
C GLY A 137 10.11 -0.92 21.33
N ASP A 138 11.14 -0.41 22.01
CA ASP A 138 12.02 -1.23 22.85
C ASP A 138 11.32 -1.81 24.08
N ARG A 139 10.37 -1.06 24.67
CA ARG A 139 9.65 -1.47 25.88
C ARG A 139 8.71 -2.63 25.57
N VAL A 140 7.84 -2.47 24.58
CA VAL A 140 6.90 -3.52 24.15
C VAL A 140 7.65 -4.75 23.66
N PHE A 141 8.69 -4.57 22.83
CA PHE A 141 9.47 -5.68 22.31
C PHE A 141 10.08 -6.53 23.44
N ARG A 142 10.75 -5.91 24.43
CA ARG A 142 11.35 -6.66 25.56
C ARG A 142 10.33 -7.36 26.45
N GLY A 143 9.14 -6.78 26.61
CA GLY A 143 8.10 -7.34 27.48
C GLY A 143 7.34 -8.51 26.86
N TYR A 144 7.21 -8.55 25.53
CA TYR A 144 6.29 -9.45 24.84
C TYR A 144 6.97 -10.39 23.82
N PHE A 145 8.10 -10.02 23.22
CA PHE A 145 8.77 -10.89 22.23
C PHE A 145 9.61 -11.99 22.91
N PRO A 146 9.61 -13.23 22.41
CA PRO A 146 8.87 -13.75 21.25
C PRO A 146 7.50 -14.37 21.59
N HIS A 147 7.17 -14.53 22.88
CA HIS A 147 6.08 -15.41 23.31
C HIS A 147 4.68 -14.80 23.20
N ARG A 148 4.56 -13.48 23.36
CA ARG A 148 3.31 -12.72 23.32
C ARG A 148 3.33 -11.58 22.29
N LEU A 149 4.38 -11.50 21.48
CA LEU A 149 4.48 -10.65 20.28
C LEU A 149 4.88 -11.52 19.10
N ARG A 150 3.93 -11.77 18.19
CA ARG A 150 4.11 -12.69 17.05
C ARG A 150 3.59 -12.14 15.74
N ASN A 151 4.08 -12.70 14.64
CA ASN A 151 3.45 -12.53 13.33
C ASN A 151 2.22 -13.43 13.24
N HIS A 152 1.19 -12.97 12.54
CA HIS A 152 0.10 -13.84 12.10
C HIS A 152 0.64 -14.93 11.15
N ASP A 153 0.11 -16.15 11.29
CA ASP A 153 0.40 -17.28 10.42
C ASP A 153 -0.91 -17.74 9.77
N ALA A 154 -1.07 -17.41 8.49
CA ALA A 154 -2.26 -17.68 7.69
C ALA A 154 -2.40 -19.15 7.29
N GLU A 155 -1.38 -19.98 7.58
CA GLU A 155 -1.34 -21.41 7.25
C GLU A 155 -1.33 -22.28 8.52
N ASP A 156 -1.46 -21.67 9.71
CA ASP A 156 -1.52 -22.38 10.98
C ASP A 156 -2.93 -22.82 11.35
N ARG A 157 -3.37 -23.94 10.78
CA ARG A 157 -4.75 -24.46 10.93
C ARG A 157 -5.21 -24.61 12.38
N ASP A 158 -4.31 -24.95 13.30
CA ASP A 158 -4.63 -25.09 14.73
C ASP A 158 -4.87 -23.74 15.42
N ASN A 159 -4.33 -22.65 14.86
CA ASN A 159 -4.47 -21.28 15.36
C ASN A 159 -5.33 -20.39 14.45
N LEU A 160 -6.13 -21.00 13.58
CA LEU A 160 -7.18 -20.35 12.80
C LEU A 160 -8.55 -20.82 13.30
N LEU A 161 -9.55 -19.94 13.16
CA LEU A 161 -10.94 -20.22 13.50
C LEU A 161 -11.85 -19.72 12.37
N HIS A 162 -12.61 -20.65 11.79
CA HIS A 162 -13.66 -20.34 10.81
C HIS A 162 -14.91 -19.85 11.55
N LEU A 163 -15.33 -18.61 11.26
CA LEU A 163 -16.45 -17.92 11.90
C LEU A 163 -17.77 -18.11 11.14
N GLY A 164 -17.73 -18.72 9.95
CA GLY A 164 -18.86 -18.94 9.07
C GLY A 164 -18.64 -18.34 7.69
N MET A 165 -19.73 -18.00 7.03
CA MET A 165 -19.73 -17.41 5.69
C MET A 165 -20.54 -16.10 5.69
N THR A 166 -20.17 -15.17 4.82
CA THR A 166 -21.00 -13.99 4.54
C THR A 166 -22.27 -14.39 3.78
N GLY A 167 -23.24 -13.47 3.69
CA GLY A 167 -24.44 -13.67 2.86
C GLY A 167 -24.14 -13.84 1.36
N ALA A 168 -22.93 -13.49 0.91
CA ALA A 168 -22.47 -13.69 -0.47
C ALA A 168 -21.69 -15.00 -0.66
N GLY A 169 -21.62 -15.85 0.36
CA GLY A 169 -20.92 -17.14 0.30
C GLY A 169 -19.40 -17.03 0.47
N GLU A 170 -18.91 -15.99 1.14
CA GLU A 170 -17.48 -15.78 1.35
C GLU A 170 -17.06 -16.36 2.71
N ASP A 171 -16.05 -17.22 2.75
CA ASP A 171 -15.54 -17.79 4.00
C ASP A 171 -14.88 -16.72 4.87
N VAL A 172 -15.19 -16.73 6.17
CA VAL A 172 -14.57 -15.86 7.17
C VAL A 172 -13.80 -16.71 8.17
N GLU A 173 -12.47 -16.68 8.07
CA GLU A 173 -11.53 -17.42 8.90
C GLU A 173 -10.40 -16.48 9.33
N ILE A 174 -10.24 -16.32 10.64
CA ILE A 174 -9.24 -15.42 11.21
C ILE A 174 -8.40 -16.11 12.27
N ASN A 175 -7.36 -15.43 12.72
CA ASN A 175 -6.55 -15.82 13.87
C ASN A 175 -7.41 -16.20 15.09
N ARG A 176 -7.27 -17.43 15.58
CA ARG A 176 -8.04 -17.96 16.71
C ARG A 176 -7.92 -17.13 17.97
N ARG A 177 -6.71 -16.65 18.30
CA ARG A 177 -6.49 -15.81 19.48
C ARG A 177 -7.29 -14.52 19.40
N ALA A 178 -7.35 -13.88 18.23
CA ALA A 178 -8.20 -12.71 18.02
C ALA A 178 -9.69 -13.04 18.12
N ALA A 179 -10.13 -14.14 17.50
CA ALA A 179 -11.53 -14.54 17.50
C ALA A 179 -12.08 -14.93 18.88
N GLU A 180 -11.24 -15.50 19.75
CA GLU A 180 -11.61 -15.93 21.10
C GLU A 180 -11.32 -14.86 22.17
N SER A 181 -10.87 -13.67 21.77
CA SER A 181 -10.62 -12.56 22.69
C SER A 181 -11.91 -11.88 23.11
N ASP A 182 -11.97 -11.40 24.36
CA ASP A 182 -13.06 -10.53 24.82
C ASP A 182 -13.03 -9.16 24.13
N LEU A 183 -11.82 -8.69 23.78
CA LEU A 183 -11.60 -7.44 23.07
C LEU A 183 -10.40 -7.55 22.11
N LEU A 184 -10.61 -7.12 20.87
CA LEU A 184 -9.57 -6.86 19.90
C LEU A 184 -9.32 -5.36 19.81
N VAL A 185 -8.09 -4.91 20.10
CA VAL A 185 -7.65 -3.55 19.78
C VAL A 185 -6.81 -3.59 18.51
N TYR A 186 -7.28 -2.98 17.42
CA TYR A 186 -6.53 -2.91 16.16
C TYR A 186 -5.89 -1.52 16.00
N VAL A 187 -4.58 -1.45 15.79
CA VAL A 187 -3.80 -0.22 15.65
C VAL A 187 -3.30 -0.10 14.21
N ASN A 188 -3.81 0.89 13.46
CA ASN A 188 -3.45 1.05 12.06
C ASN A 188 -2.80 2.40 11.73
N VAL A 189 -2.13 2.44 10.58
CA VAL A 189 -1.52 3.65 10.01
C VAL A 189 -1.93 3.80 8.55
N ASN A 190 -2.53 4.95 8.24
CA ASN A 190 -3.14 5.24 6.95
C ASN A 190 -2.28 6.22 6.18
N LEU A 191 -1.65 5.71 5.12
CA LEU A 191 -0.90 6.48 4.14
C LEU A 191 -1.77 6.82 2.92
N ILE A 192 -2.71 5.95 2.56
CA ILE A 192 -3.65 6.10 1.45
C ILE A 192 -5.05 5.64 1.87
N ALA A 193 -6.07 5.99 1.08
CA ALA A 193 -7.48 5.67 1.38
C ALA A 193 -7.80 4.16 1.39
N LEU A 194 -6.98 3.32 0.75
CA LEU A 194 -7.10 1.86 0.84
C LEU A 194 -6.74 1.30 2.23
N ASN A 195 -6.01 2.04 3.07
CA ASN A 195 -5.61 1.57 4.40
C ASN A 195 -6.77 1.66 5.41
N GLY A 196 -6.65 0.93 6.52
CA GLY A 196 -7.63 1.00 7.62
C GLY A 196 -8.98 0.37 7.29
N GLY A 197 -10.00 0.76 8.05
CA GLY A 197 -11.38 0.35 7.87
C GLY A 197 -11.59 -1.15 8.04
N ALA A 198 -12.60 -1.68 7.34
CA ALA A 198 -12.93 -3.09 7.37
C ALA A 198 -11.79 -3.99 6.88
N LYS A 199 -10.93 -3.49 5.98
CA LYS A 199 -9.76 -4.20 5.45
C LYS A 199 -8.82 -4.66 6.56
N SER A 200 -8.52 -3.79 7.53
CA SER A 200 -7.55 -4.10 8.59
C SER A 200 -7.86 -5.43 9.28
N VAL A 201 -9.10 -5.60 9.76
CA VAL A 201 -9.49 -6.81 10.49
C VAL A 201 -9.81 -7.98 9.56
N SER A 202 -10.55 -7.74 8.47
CA SER A 202 -10.98 -8.80 7.55
C SER A 202 -9.85 -9.40 6.72
N VAL A 203 -8.74 -8.66 6.53
CA VAL A 203 -7.60 -9.14 5.74
C VAL A 203 -6.39 -9.45 6.62
N GLY A 204 -6.01 -8.54 7.52
CA GLY A 204 -4.71 -8.60 8.22
C GLY A 204 -4.49 -9.84 9.09
N LEU A 205 -5.58 -10.49 9.54
CA LEU A 205 -5.60 -11.67 10.39
C LEU A 205 -6.20 -12.91 9.71
N ALA A 206 -6.42 -12.84 8.40
CA ALA A 206 -7.17 -13.86 7.67
C ALA A 206 -6.26 -14.80 6.87
N SER A 207 -6.77 -16.01 6.63
CA SER A 207 -6.09 -17.06 5.89
C SER A 207 -6.28 -16.96 4.37
N TYR A 208 -5.58 -17.79 3.60
CA TYR A 208 -5.84 -17.93 2.16
C TYR A 208 -7.32 -18.23 1.86
N ARG A 209 -7.96 -19.06 2.69
CA ARG A 209 -9.37 -19.47 2.54
C ARG A 209 -10.33 -18.28 2.52
N SER A 210 -10.06 -17.25 3.33
CA SER A 210 -10.85 -16.01 3.31
C SER A 210 -10.42 -15.08 2.19
N LEU A 211 -9.11 -14.86 2.03
CA LEU A 211 -8.60 -13.85 1.10
C LEU A 211 -8.96 -14.11 -0.36
N ARG A 212 -9.11 -15.37 -0.77
CA ARG A 212 -9.46 -15.76 -2.15
C ARG A 212 -10.81 -15.22 -2.63
N HIS A 213 -11.70 -14.85 -1.72
CA HIS A 213 -13.04 -14.36 -2.07
C HIS A 213 -13.04 -12.90 -2.56
N HIS A 214 -11.97 -12.15 -2.28
CA HIS A 214 -11.85 -10.76 -2.70
C HIS A 214 -10.55 -10.43 -3.44
N HIS A 215 -9.50 -11.23 -3.28
CA HIS A 215 -8.29 -11.17 -4.12
C HIS A 215 -8.40 -12.10 -5.33
N ASN A 216 -9.49 -11.99 -6.08
CA ASN A 216 -9.69 -12.74 -7.33
C ASN A 216 -9.96 -11.81 -8.50
N THR A 217 -9.88 -12.36 -9.70
CA THR A 217 -10.03 -11.60 -10.94
C THR A 217 -11.39 -10.93 -11.03
N HIS A 218 -12.46 -11.62 -10.60
CA HIS A 218 -13.81 -11.09 -10.67
C HIS A 218 -13.95 -9.84 -9.79
N THR A 219 -13.64 -9.94 -8.50
CA THR A 219 -13.78 -8.82 -7.55
C THR A 219 -12.88 -7.64 -7.93
N LEU A 220 -11.65 -7.89 -8.36
CA LEU A 220 -10.72 -6.81 -8.70
C LEU A 220 -11.06 -6.13 -10.03
N ARG A 221 -11.65 -6.83 -11.02
CA ARG A 221 -12.21 -6.18 -12.24
C ARG A 221 -13.41 -5.29 -11.94
N HIS A 222 -14.22 -5.67 -10.95
CA HIS A 222 -15.41 -4.91 -10.52
C HIS A 222 -15.12 -3.85 -9.45
N SER A 223 -13.87 -3.76 -8.98
CA SER A 223 -13.41 -2.68 -8.11
C SER A 223 -12.93 -1.54 -8.98
N ARG A 224 -13.77 -0.50 -9.16
CA ARG A 224 -13.42 0.60 -10.06
C ARG A 224 -12.20 1.34 -9.52
N SER A 225 -12.23 1.77 -8.27
CA SER A 225 -11.04 2.32 -7.59
C SER A 225 -10.85 1.67 -6.23
N PHE A 226 -9.63 1.26 -5.93
CA PHE A 226 -9.27 0.71 -4.62
C PHE A 226 -9.19 1.77 -3.52
N ASN A 227 -9.06 3.04 -3.90
CA ASN A 227 -8.96 4.18 -3.00
C ASN A 227 -10.27 5.00 -2.93
N ASP A 228 -11.35 4.48 -3.51
CA ASP A 228 -12.70 5.04 -3.46
C ASP A 228 -13.66 3.95 -2.95
N PRO A 229 -13.73 3.70 -1.62
CA PRO A 229 -14.41 2.54 -1.05
C PRO A 229 -15.84 2.31 -1.55
N PRO A 230 -16.71 3.34 -1.68
CA PRO A 230 -18.07 3.15 -2.21
C PRO A 230 -18.14 2.60 -3.64
N ASN A 231 -17.06 2.75 -4.42
CA ASN A 231 -16.97 2.30 -5.82
C ASN A 231 -16.10 1.04 -5.97
N SER A 232 -15.94 0.26 -4.90
CA SER A 232 -15.01 -0.87 -4.85
C SER A 232 -15.66 -2.15 -4.35
N ALA A 233 -15.83 -3.13 -5.24
CA ALA A 233 -16.30 -4.47 -4.88
C ALA A 233 -15.41 -5.15 -3.82
N LEU A 234 -14.10 -4.82 -3.82
CA LEU A 234 -13.14 -5.25 -2.83
C LEU A 234 -13.52 -4.75 -1.43
N HIS A 235 -13.81 -3.44 -1.27
CA HIS A 235 -14.25 -2.88 0.01
C HIS A 235 -15.60 -3.44 0.46
N HIS A 236 -16.55 -3.63 -0.47
CA HIS A 236 -17.82 -4.26 -0.13
C HIS A 236 -17.66 -5.69 0.42
N SER A 237 -16.65 -6.44 -0.04
CA SER A 237 -16.33 -7.76 0.52
C SER A 237 -15.74 -7.63 1.92
N PHE A 238 -14.81 -6.69 2.13
CA PHE A 238 -14.26 -6.40 3.46
C PHE A 238 -15.35 -6.08 4.47
N ASP A 239 -16.32 -5.25 4.10
CA ASP A 239 -17.43 -4.86 4.97
C ASP A 239 -18.28 -6.08 5.36
N ARG A 240 -18.68 -6.91 4.38
CA ARG A 240 -19.45 -8.14 4.65
C ARG A 240 -18.69 -9.11 5.57
N MET A 241 -17.39 -9.25 5.38
CA MET A 241 -16.56 -10.09 6.24
C MET A 241 -16.41 -9.50 7.64
N LEU A 242 -16.21 -8.18 7.74
CA LEU A 242 -16.16 -7.49 9.02
C LEU A 242 -17.46 -7.65 9.80
N ASP A 243 -18.62 -7.61 9.15
CA ASP A 243 -19.93 -7.82 9.82
C ASP A 243 -20.00 -9.20 10.50
N VAL A 244 -19.52 -10.26 9.83
CA VAL A 244 -19.44 -11.61 10.41
C VAL A 244 -18.49 -11.64 11.60
N ILE A 245 -17.34 -10.97 11.51
CA ILE A 245 -16.36 -10.89 12.61
C ILE A 245 -16.95 -10.10 13.79
N GLY A 246 -17.51 -8.92 13.54
CA GLY A 246 -18.07 -8.01 14.54
C GLY A 246 -19.30 -8.58 15.27
N GLY A 247 -20.03 -9.51 14.63
CA GLY A 247 -21.09 -10.27 15.29
C GLY A 247 -20.60 -11.25 16.37
N ARG A 248 -19.30 -11.54 16.43
CA ARG A 248 -18.70 -12.49 17.38
C ARG A 248 -17.62 -11.86 18.28
N LEU A 249 -16.94 -10.82 17.80
CA LEU A 249 -15.78 -10.21 18.43
C LEU A 249 -16.01 -8.72 18.62
N LYS A 250 -15.81 -8.22 19.85
CA LYS A 250 -15.79 -6.77 20.09
C LYS A 250 -14.47 -6.19 19.56
N ILE A 251 -14.57 -5.24 18.64
CA ILE A 251 -13.43 -4.61 17.97
C ILE A 251 -13.37 -3.13 18.35
N PHE A 252 -12.22 -2.70 18.83
CA PHE A 252 -11.86 -1.31 19.07
C PHE A 252 -10.70 -0.96 18.13
N THR A 253 -10.93 -0.13 17.12
CA THR A 253 -9.87 0.30 16.20
C THR A 253 -9.29 1.63 16.67
N VAL A 254 -8.00 1.83 16.43
CA VAL A 254 -7.31 3.12 16.52
C VAL A 254 -6.69 3.38 15.16
N GLU A 255 -7.25 4.35 14.45
CA GLU A 255 -6.77 4.76 13.15
C GLU A 255 -5.92 6.03 13.22
N THR A 256 -4.78 5.98 12.54
CA THR A 256 -3.91 7.15 12.41
C THR A 256 -3.70 7.51 10.96
N THR A 257 -3.64 8.79 10.65
CA THR A 257 -3.23 9.27 9.32
C THR A 257 -1.89 9.96 9.43
N VAL A 258 -1.06 9.86 8.38
CA VAL A 258 0.23 10.55 8.29
C VAL A 258 0.23 11.57 7.16
N ASN A 259 1.13 12.56 7.22
CA ASN A 259 1.27 13.56 6.17
C ASN A 259 2.10 13.09 4.97
N GLY A 260 2.21 13.93 3.94
CA GLY A 260 2.98 13.65 2.72
C GLY A 260 4.51 13.70 2.86
N ASP A 261 5.05 13.96 4.06
CA ASP A 261 6.48 14.18 4.30
C ASP A 261 7.28 12.86 4.29
N SER A 262 7.33 12.24 3.12
CA SER A 262 7.83 10.87 2.90
C SER A 262 9.35 10.77 2.85
N PHE A 263 10.05 11.90 2.81
CA PHE A 263 11.50 11.97 2.61
C PHE A 263 12.18 12.90 3.63
N PRO A 264 13.43 12.58 4.05
CA PRO A 264 14.20 13.46 4.91
C PRO A 264 14.56 14.78 4.18
N PRO A 265 14.92 15.84 4.92
CA PRO A 265 15.27 17.14 4.32
C PRO A 265 16.36 17.08 3.23
N SER A 266 17.29 16.11 3.32
CA SER A 266 18.32 15.89 2.29
C SER A 266 17.77 15.45 0.93
N MET A 267 16.51 15.02 0.87
CA MET A 267 15.76 14.66 -0.34
C MET A 267 14.49 15.50 -0.47
N GLY A 268 14.45 16.71 0.12
CA GLY A 268 13.29 17.61 0.09
C GLY A 268 12.85 17.99 -1.33
N PHE A 269 13.79 18.03 -2.28
CA PHE A 269 13.52 18.28 -3.70
C PHE A 269 12.48 17.33 -4.32
N LEU A 270 12.28 16.13 -3.75
CA LEU A 270 11.26 15.19 -4.22
C LEU A 270 9.85 15.65 -3.89
N THR A 271 9.67 16.47 -2.85
CA THR A 271 8.37 16.93 -2.36
C THR A 271 8.13 18.42 -2.59
N THR A 272 9.12 19.13 -3.12
CA THR A 272 9.04 20.56 -3.48
C THR A 272 8.84 20.69 -4.98
N HIS A 273 7.94 21.58 -5.40
CA HIS A 273 7.70 21.82 -6.82
C HIS A 273 8.97 22.28 -7.55
N GLU A 274 9.17 21.80 -8.78
CA GLU A 274 10.42 21.98 -9.51
C GLU A 274 10.76 23.45 -9.83
N TRP A 275 9.74 24.32 -9.93
CA TRP A 275 9.93 25.76 -10.12
C TRP A 275 10.25 26.53 -8.83
N GLU A 276 10.02 25.93 -7.66
CA GLU A 276 10.33 26.50 -6.34
C GLU A 276 11.72 26.09 -5.84
N TRP A 277 12.42 25.22 -6.58
CA TRP A 277 13.71 24.68 -6.17
C TRP A 277 14.78 25.75 -5.97
N GLY A 278 15.29 25.79 -4.73
CA GLY A 278 16.47 26.55 -4.38
C GLY A 278 17.77 25.86 -4.82
N ILE A 279 18.90 26.45 -4.42
CA ILE A 279 20.23 25.89 -4.70
C ILE A 279 20.40 24.52 -4.02
N ALA A 280 19.89 24.37 -2.78
CA ALA A 280 19.97 23.12 -2.03
C ALA A 280 19.23 21.97 -2.72
N ASP A 281 18.02 22.22 -3.23
CA ASP A 281 17.22 21.21 -3.94
C ASP A 281 17.90 20.73 -5.22
N ARG A 282 18.46 21.68 -5.99
CA ARG A 282 19.20 21.36 -7.22
C ARG A 282 20.45 20.52 -6.94
N ILE A 283 21.20 20.85 -5.89
CA ILE A 283 22.36 20.06 -5.46
C ILE A 283 21.91 18.67 -5.00
N GLY A 284 20.84 18.58 -4.20
CA GLY A 284 20.27 17.31 -3.75
C GLY A 284 19.84 16.42 -4.91
N PHE A 285 19.09 16.98 -5.86
CA PHE A 285 18.66 16.29 -7.08
C PHE A 285 19.84 15.74 -7.88
N LEU A 286 20.84 16.59 -8.17
CA LEU A 286 22.04 16.17 -8.90
C LEU A 286 22.82 15.09 -8.13
N GLY A 287 22.97 15.26 -6.82
CA GLY A 287 23.64 14.30 -5.94
C GLY A 287 22.97 12.93 -5.97
N VAL A 288 21.64 12.87 -5.81
CA VAL A 288 20.88 11.62 -5.87
C VAL A 288 20.94 11.01 -7.27
N ARG A 289 20.75 11.81 -8.32
CA ARG A 289 20.77 11.34 -9.72
C ARG A 289 22.14 10.75 -10.10
N HIS A 290 23.23 11.43 -9.78
CA HIS A 290 24.59 10.96 -10.09
C HIS A 290 24.99 9.80 -9.17
N GLY A 291 24.68 9.88 -7.88
CA GLY A 291 24.94 8.81 -6.92
C GLY A 291 24.24 7.51 -7.30
N ASN A 292 22.95 7.56 -7.65
CA ASN A 292 22.18 6.39 -8.07
C ASN A 292 22.71 5.72 -9.34
N ARG A 293 23.37 6.48 -10.23
CA ARG A 293 24.00 5.93 -11.45
C ARG A 293 25.36 5.28 -11.17
N ALA A 294 26.12 5.81 -10.22
CA ALA A 294 27.45 5.32 -9.90
C ALA A 294 27.45 4.11 -8.93
N LEU A 295 26.42 4.00 -8.08
CA LEU A 295 26.35 2.96 -7.06
C LEU A 295 25.95 1.59 -7.65
N PRO A 296 26.57 0.48 -7.19
CA PRO A 296 26.10 -0.86 -7.51
C PRO A 296 24.63 -1.05 -7.09
N PRO A 297 23.79 -1.78 -7.87
CA PRO A 297 22.35 -1.91 -7.61
C PRO A 297 22.01 -2.35 -6.18
N ARG A 298 22.75 -3.34 -5.64
CA ARG A 298 22.55 -3.83 -4.27
C ARG A 298 22.76 -2.74 -3.20
N LEU A 299 23.78 -1.90 -3.39
CA LEU A 299 24.09 -0.82 -2.44
C LEU A 299 23.07 0.32 -2.55
N ARG A 300 22.71 0.71 -3.78
CA ARG A 300 21.66 1.70 -4.03
C ARG A 300 20.33 1.30 -3.38
N ARG A 301 19.88 0.06 -3.61
CA ARG A 301 18.67 -0.49 -2.99
C ARG A 301 18.72 -0.44 -1.47
N ARG A 302 19.85 -0.83 -0.87
CA ARG A 302 20.05 -0.79 0.58
C ARG A 302 19.94 0.63 1.12
N LEU A 303 20.53 1.62 0.45
CA LEU A 303 20.45 3.03 0.86
C LEU A 303 19.02 3.56 0.75
N LEU A 304 18.33 3.30 -0.36
CA LEU A 304 16.93 3.71 -0.53
C LEU A 304 16.01 3.08 0.52
N ASN A 305 16.12 1.77 0.78
CA ASN A 305 15.33 1.10 1.82
C ASN A 305 15.72 1.50 3.26
N SER A 306 16.89 2.12 3.45
CA SER A 306 17.29 2.65 4.76
C SER A 306 16.61 3.98 5.10
N ILE A 307 16.00 4.66 4.12
CA ILE A 307 15.31 5.93 4.31
C ILE A 307 14.18 5.74 5.32
N LYS A 308 14.21 6.59 6.36
CA LYS A 308 13.13 6.69 7.35
C LYS A 308 12.40 8.01 7.16
N ALA A 309 11.13 7.93 6.83
CA ALA A 309 10.30 9.09 6.56
C ALA A 309 10.02 9.87 7.86
N PRO A 310 10.14 11.22 7.85
CA PRO A 310 9.89 12.08 9.00
C PRO A 310 8.41 12.38 9.27
N TYR A 311 7.48 11.59 8.71
CA TYR A 311 6.03 11.76 8.80
C TYR A 311 5.53 12.41 10.10
N GLY A 312 4.70 13.44 9.93
CA GLY A 312 3.82 13.94 10.98
C GLY A 312 2.52 13.15 11.01
N VAL A 313 2.08 12.72 12.19
CA VAL A 313 0.73 12.15 12.37
C VAL A 313 -0.28 13.28 12.27
N THR A 314 -1.24 13.18 11.37
CA THR A 314 -2.23 14.23 11.06
C THR A 314 -3.59 13.97 11.68
N GLY A 315 -3.81 12.78 12.24
CA GLY A 315 -5.05 12.38 12.86
C GLY A 315 -4.85 11.13 13.71
N VAL A 316 -5.57 11.07 14.85
CA VAL A 316 -5.72 9.87 15.68
C VAL A 316 -7.18 9.78 16.05
N THR A 317 -7.83 8.67 15.68
CA THR A 317 -9.27 8.48 15.90
C THR A 317 -9.49 7.05 16.33
N ALA A 318 -10.32 6.82 17.36
CA ALA A 318 -10.58 5.48 17.86
C ALA A 318 -12.08 5.22 18.00
N GLY A 319 -12.48 3.95 17.98
CA GLY A 319 -13.89 3.57 17.99
C GLY A 319 -14.20 2.24 17.29
N THR A 320 -15.45 2.08 16.85
CA THR A 320 -15.80 0.98 15.94
C THR A 320 -15.25 1.26 14.54
N PRO A 321 -14.90 0.22 13.75
CA PRO A 321 -14.36 0.43 12.41
C PRO A 321 -15.25 1.30 11.50
N SER A 322 -16.57 1.10 11.55
CA SER A 322 -17.54 1.86 10.73
C SER A 322 -17.69 3.32 11.15
N ALA A 323 -17.51 3.65 12.44
CA ALA A 323 -17.60 5.02 12.92
C ALA A 323 -16.31 5.80 12.68
N VAL A 324 -15.15 5.13 12.75
CA VAL A 324 -13.84 5.78 12.64
C VAL A 324 -13.43 5.99 11.19
N HIS A 325 -13.60 4.99 10.32
CA HIS A 325 -13.00 5.01 8.99
C HIS A 325 -13.43 6.20 8.10
N PRO A 326 -14.70 6.66 8.11
CA PRO A 326 -15.09 7.86 7.37
C PRO A 326 -14.31 9.13 7.78
N ILE A 327 -13.96 9.26 9.07
CA ILE A 327 -13.16 10.39 9.60
C ILE A 327 -11.73 10.30 9.08
N THR A 328 -11.15 9.09 9.10
CA THR A 328 -9.82 8.79 8.54
C THR A 328 -9.74 9.14 7.06
N LEU A 329 -10.70 8.66 6.25
CA LEU A 329 -10.76 8.92 4.82
C LEU A 329 -10.86 10.42 4.52
N ALA A 330 -11.72 11.14 5.24
CA ALA A 330 -11.81 12.59 5.10
C ALA A 330 -10.46 13.27 5.37
N ASN A 331 -9.70 12.81 6.38
CA ASN A 331 -8.41 13.40 6.68
C ASN A 331 -7.31 13.04 5.66
N VAL A 332 -7.30 11.81 5.14
CA VAL A 332 -6.39 11.40 4.05
C VAL A 332 -6.68 12.21 2.79
N HIS A 333 -7.95 12.32 2.38
CA HIS A 333 -8.34 13.02 1.16
C HIS A 333 -8.00 14.51 1.17
N ARG A 334 -8.06 15.17 2.34
CA ARG A 334 -7.74 16.60 2.50
C ARG A 334 -6.34 16.99 2.00
N GLN A 335 -5.41 16.05 1.92
CA GLN A 335 -4.02 16.30 1.49
C GLN A 335 -3.59 15.52 0.25
N GLN A 336 -4.47 14.71 -0.33
CA GLN A 336 -4.12 13.85 -1.48
C GLN A 336 -5.00 14.14 -2.69
N VAL A 337 -6.23 14.60 -2.51
CA VAL A 337 -7.19 14.72 -3.60
C VAL A 337 -7.08 16.07 -4.31
N THR A 338 -6.93 16.01 -5.63
CA THR A 338 -6.91 17.16 -6.53
C THR A 338 -8.02 17.04 -7.55
N ALA A 339 -8.84 18.08 -7.70
CA ALA A 339 -9.89 18.09 -8.71
C ALA A 339 -9.31 18.21 -10.12
N VAL A 340 -9.75 17.34 -11.03
CA VAL A 340 -9.28 17.27 -12.42
C VAL A 340 -10.48 17.30 -13.36
N ARG A 341 -10.43 18.14 -14.38
CA ARG A 341 -11.51 18.26 -15.38
C ARG A 341 -11.28 17.27 -16.53
N GLY A 342 -12.11 16.24 -16.63
CA GLY A 342 -12.07 15.28 -17.75
C GLY A 342 -10.84 14.37 -17.79
N GLN A 343 -11.03 13.21 -18.42
CA GLN A 343 -9.99 12.20 -18.64
C GLN A 343 -9.02 12.62 -19.76
N ALA A 344 -7.87 11.95 -19.85
CA ALA A 344 -6.88 12.09 -20.90
C ALA A 344 -6.81 10.84 -21.79
N ASP A 345 -6.27 10.98 -23.00
CA ASP A 345 -5.94 9.86 -23.87
C ASP A 345 -4.74 9.06 -23.35
N ILE A 346 -3.77 9.76 -22.75
CA ILE A 346 -2.54 9.18 -22.20
C ILE A 346 -2.35 9.59 -20.74
N GLY A 347 -2.07 8.62 -19.88
CA GLY A 347 -1.60 8.83 -18.51
C GLY A 347 -0.10 8.58 -18.38
N VAL A 348 0.65 9.46 -17.70
CA VAL A 348 2.08 9.28 -17.43
C VAL A 348 2.31 9.16 -15.92
N PHE A 349 3.07 8.14 -15.52
CA PHE A 349 3.30 7.80 -14.10
C PHE A 349 4.76 7.41 -13.85
N GLY A 350 5.36 7.94 -12.79
CA GLY A 350 6.67 7.48 -12.28
C GLY A 350 6.51 6.37 -11.25
N VAL A 351 7.07 5.18 -11.50
CA VAL A 351 6.94 4.04 -10.56
C VAL A 351 8.04 4.12 -9.49
N PRO A 352 7.70 4.23 -8.19
CA PRO A 352 8.68 4.41 -7.13
C PRO A 352 9.47 3.14 -6.83
N TYR A 353 10.58 3.28 -6.10
CA TYR A 353 11.44 2.15 -5.70
C TYR A 353 10.80 1.20 -4.66
N VAL A 354 9.75 1.65 -3.98
CA VAL A 354 9.13 0.94 -2.86
C VAL A 354 7.61 0.91 -2.99
N GLY A 355 7.05 -0.27 -2.71
CA GLY A 355 5.65 -0.56 -2.54
C GLY A 355 5.45 -1.50 -1.33
N PRO A 356 4.19 -1.86 -1.02
CA PRO A 356 3.85 -2.65 0.16
C PRO A 356 4.55 -4.02 0.22
N TYR A 357 4.92 -4.56 -0.94
CA TYR A 357 5.34 -5.96 -1.10
C TYR A 357 6.84 -6.14 -1.35
N ASN A 358 7.63 -5.05 -1.30
CA ASN A 358 9.08 -5.09 -1.44
C ASN A 358 9.84 -4.30 -0.36
N VAL A 359 9.24 -4.04 0.80
CA VAL A 359 9.93 -3.37 1.90
C VAL A 359 11.15 -4.16 2.33
N ASN A 360 12.32 -3.50 2.33
CA ASN A 360 13.64 -4.13 2.54
C ASN A 360 13.95 -5.26 1.55
N SER A 361 13.43 -5.15 0.32
CA SER A 361 13.55 -6.17 -0.72
C SER A 361 13.59 -5.56 -2.13
N ILE A 362 13.45 -6.42 -3.14
CA ILE A 362 13.54 -6.06 -4.57
C ILE A 362 12.14 -5.81 -5.11
N MET A 363 11.95 -4.69 -5.81
CA MET A 363 10.77 -4.51 -6.67
C MET A 363 10.98 -5.30 -7.95
N ASN A 364 10.56 -6.56 -7.94
CA ASN A 364 10.59 -7.41 -9.13
C ASN A 364 9.54 -6.95 -10.17
N PRO A 365 9.59 -7.45 -11.42
CA PRO A 365 8.70 -6.99 -12.48
C PRO A 365 7.20 -7.12 -12.16
N VAL A 366 6.78 -8.21 -11.52
CA VAL A 366 5.37 -8.43 -11.11
C VAL A 366 4.94 -7.36 -10.10
N LEU A 367 5.81 -7.01 -9.14
CA LEU A 367 5.54 -5.96 -8.17
C LEU A 367 5.56 -4.55 -8.80
N ALA A 368 6.42 -4.31 -9.78
CA ALA A 368 6.42 -3.07 -10.54
C ALA A 368 5.11 -2.89 -11.34
N MET A 369 4.60 -3.97 -11.95
CA MET A 369 3.29 -3.96 -12.58
C MET A 369 2.17 -3.70 -11.57
N CYS A 370 2.20 -4.37 -10.42
CA CYS A 370 1.23 -4.12 -9.35
C CYS A 370 1.26 -2.65 -8.89
N MET A 371 2.44 -2.04 -8.72
CA MET A 371 2.55 -0.62 -8.38
C MET A 371 2.02 0.30 -9.51
N ALA A 372 2.32 -0.02 -10.77
CA ALA A 372 1.86 0.74 -11.93
C ALA A 372 0.33 0.66 -12.10
N LEU A 373 -0.18 -0.56 -12.31
CA LEU A 373 -1.56 -0.83 -12.72
C LEU A 373 -2.51 -1.01 -11.54
N GLY A 374 -2.00 -1.51 -10.40
CA GLY A 374 -2.78 -1.71 -9.18
C GLY A 374 -2.88 -0.45 -8.31
N TYR A 375 -1.81 0.35 -8.21
CA TYR A 375 -1.81 1.56 -7.36
C TYR A 375 -1.90 2.85 -8.18
N LEU A 376 -0.89 3.20 -8.96
CA LEU A 376 -0.78 4.52 -9.60
C LEU A 376 -1.94 4.79 -10.57
N PHE A 377 -2.32 3.79 -11.37
CA PHE A 377 -3.52 3.89 -12.21
C PHE A 377 -4.81 4.09 -11.40
N ASN A 378 -4.90 3.50 -10.20
CA ASN A 378 -6.08 3.55 -9.31
C ASN A 378 -6.03 4.67 -8.26
N PHE A 379 -5.10 5.63 -8.37
CA PHE A 379 -5.08 6.84 -7.55
C PHE A 379 -6.04 7.88 -8.09
N TYR A 380 -7.33 7.55 -8.02
CA TYR A 380 -8.41 8.44 -8.41
C TYR A 380 -9.68 8.20 -7.59
N LEU A 381 -10.52 9.22 -7.55
CA LEU A 381 -11.93 9.16 -7.19
C LEU A 381 -12.78 9.28 -8.45
N ASN A 382 -13.99 8.70 -8.44
CA ASN A 382 -14.95 8.72 -9.54
C ASN A 382 -14.52 7.98 -10.82
N LYS A 383 -13.50 8.45 -11.54
CA LYS A 383 -13.06 7.88 -12.84
C LYS A 383 -11.53 7.92 -12.98
N PRO A 384 -10.91 6.98 -13.70
CA PRO A 384 -9.47 7.02 -13.95
C PRO A 384 -9.06 8.30 -14.69
N ILE A 385 -7.83 8.73 -14.49
CA ILE A 385 -7.24 9.85 -15.26
C ILE A 385 -7.25 9.56 -16.76
N VAL A 386 -7.06 8.29 -17.14
CA VAL A 386 -7.03 7.85 -18.55
C VAL A 386 -8.41 7.38 -18.97
N ARG A 387 -8.91 7.81 -20.13
CA ARG A 387 -10.18 7.32 -20.67
C ARG A 387 -10.11 5.83 -21.02
N ARG A 388 -11.26 5.18 -21.15
CA ARG A 388 -11.32 3.78 -21.62
C ARG A 388 -10.68 3.68 -23.02
N GLY A 389 -9.85 2.66 -23.21
CA GLY A 389 -9.08 2.46 -24.45
C GLY A 389 -7.92 3.44 -24.63
N GLY A 390 -7.59 4.27 -23.63
CA GLY A 390 -6.40 5.12 -23.63
C GLY A 390 -5.13 4.34 -23.28
N VAL A 391 -4.01 5.05 -23.16
CA VAL A 391 -2.68 4.44 -22.94
C VAL A 391 -2.12 4.82 -21.58
N GLY A 392 -1.64 3.83 -20.83
CA GLY A 392 -0.86 4.07 -19.62
C GLY A 392 0.64 3.99 -19.91
N ILE A 393 1.38 5.06 -19.64
CA ILE A 393 2.84 5.12 -19.75
C ILE A 393 3.44 5.13 -18.34
N PHE A 394 4.26 4.13 -18.03
CA PHE A 394 4.87 3.95 -16.71
C PHE A 394 6.40 3.98 -16.81
N ILE A 395 7.06 4.80 -15.99
CA ILE A 395 8.52 4.92 -16.00
C ILE A 395 9.10 3.93 -14.98
N HIS A 396 9.68 2.83 -15.47
CA HIS A 396 10.30 1.80 -14.65
C HIS A 396 11.19 0.85 -15.48
N PRO A 397 12.38 0.45 -14.99
CA PRO A 397 13.32 -0.36 -15.77
C PRO A 397 12.97 -1.86 -15.91
N LEU A 398 11.98 -2.36 -15.15
CA LEU A 398 11.55 -3.76 -15.16
C LEU A 398 12.72 -4.77 -15.19
N THR A 399 13.66 -4.66 -14.25
CA THR A 399 14.77 -5.62 -14.19
C THR A 399 14.25 -6.99 -13.71
N PRO A 400 14.71 -8.11 -14.30
CA PRO A 400 14.25 -9.46 -13.94
C PRO A 400 14.90 -9.97 -12.64
N ASP A 401 14.98 -9.11 -11.62
CA ASP A 401 15.57 -9.41 -10.34
C ASP A 401 14.50 -9.84 -9.33
N PHE A 402 14.73 -10.98 -8.68
CA PHE A 402 13.85 -11.52 -7.64
C PHE A 402 14.64 -11.78 -6.36
N HIS A 403 14.04 -11.54 -5.20
CA HIS A 403 14.67 -11.86 -3.93
C HIS A 403 14.40 -13.34 -3.60
N PRO A 404 15.39 -14.25 -3.65
CA PRO A 404 15.12 -15.68 -3.56
C PRO A 404 14.53 -16.11 -2.22
N VAL A 405 14.74 -15.33 -1.16
CA VAL A 405 14.18 -15.62 0.18
C VAL A 405 12.80 -15.00 0.39
N HIS A 406 12.52 -13.83 -0.21
CA HIS A 406 11.24 -13.13 0.03
C HIS A 406 10.20 -13.50 -1.03
N HIS A 407 10.65 -13.70 -2.27
CA HIS A 407 9.79 -13.89 -3.43
C HIS A 407 10.08 -15.21 -4.16
N PRO A 408 10.25 -16.37 -3.50
CA PRO A 408 10.52 -17.64 -4.18
C PRO A 408 9.41 -18.00 -5.18
N SER A 409 8.15 -17.89 -4.78
CA SER A 409 6.99 -18.16 -5.65
C SER A 409 6.87 -17.19 -6.84
N TYR A 410 7.47 -16.00 -6.75
CA TYR A 410 7.46 -15.06 -7.87
C TYR A 410 8.41 -15.47 -8.99
N ILE A 411 9.49 -16.17 -8.65
CA ILE A 411 10.44 -16.70 -9.63
C ILE A 411 9.70 -17.70 -10.50
N ASP A 412 9.05 -18.69 -9.87
CA ASP A 412 8.30 -19.73 -10.57
C ASP A 412 7.06 -19.16 -11.29
N PHE A 413 6.37 -18.17 -10.70
CA PHE A 413 5.31 -17.44 -11.41
C PHE A 413 5.83 -16.77 -12.70
N TYR A 414 7.01 -16.15 -12.66
CA TYR A 414 7.58 -15.46 -13.80
C TYR A 414 8.13 -16.42 -14.87
N ASP A 415 8.74 -17.53 -14.45
CA ASP A 415 9.39 -18.50 -15.35
C ASP A 415 8.46 -19.60 -15.86
N GLU A 416 7.35 -19.89 -15.17
CA GLU A 416 6.34 -20.86 -15.59
C GLU A 416 5.07 -20.14 -16.07
N VAL A 417 4.36 -19.45 -15.18
CA VAL A 417 2.99 -18.97 -15.45
C VAL A 417 2.98 -17.90 -16.55
N LEU A 418 3.86 -16.88 -16.44
CA LEU A 418 3.94 -15.80 -17.44
C LEU A 418 4.48 -16.25 -18.80
N THR A 419 5.04 -17.46 -18.91
CA THR A 419 5.40 -18.03 -20.22
C THR A 419 4.20 -18.65 -20.94
N GLU A 420 3.16 -19.02 -20.18
CA GLU A 420 1.95 -19.63 -20.72
C GLU A 420 0.81 -18.64 -20.92
N THR A 421 0.64 -17.67 -20.01
CA THR A 421 -0.45 -16.71 -20.09
C THR A 421 -0.19 -15.44 -19.30
N THR A 422 -0.77 -14.33 -19.77
CA THR A 422 -0.88 -13.06 -19.04
C THR A 422 -2.32 -12.76 -18.60
N ASP A 423 -3.29 -13.61 -18.97
CA ASP A 423 -4.71 -13.42 -18.62
C ASP A 423 -4.98 -13.83 -17.16
N PRO A 424 -5.42 -12.89 -16.29
CA PRO A 424 -5.72 -13.17 -14.90
C PRO A 424 -6.72 -14.32 -14.70
N ALA A 425 -7.75 -14.43 -15.54
CA ALA A 425 -8.79 -15.44 -15.37
C ALA A 425 -8.25 -16.85 -15.64
N ARG A 426 -7.41 -17.01 -16.66
CA ARG A 426 -6.70 -18.28 -16.90
C ARG A 426 -5.73 -18.62 -15.77
N MET A 427 -5.01 -17.63 -15.23
CA MET A 427 -4.10 -17.85 -14.10
C MET A 427 -4.84 -18.40 -12.87
N GLU A 428 -5.96 -17.77 -12.53
CA GLU A 428 -6.84 -18.16 -11.41
C GLU A 428 -7.37 -19.58 -11.58
N ALA A 429 -7.83 -19.93 -12.78
CA ALA A 429 -8.44 -21.23 -13.05
C ALA A 429 -7.42 -22.39 -13.07
N VAL A 430 -6.18 -22.15 -13.52
CA VAL A 430 -5.23 -23.23 -13.84
C VAL A 430 -4.11 -23.36 -12.80
N PHE A 431 -3.58 -22.26 -12.28
CA PHE A 431 -2.32 -22.27 -11.54
C PHE A 431 -2.45 -21.89 -10.07
N GLU A 432 -3.35 -20.96 -9.74
CA GLU A 432 -3.39 -20.32 -8.42
C GLU A 432 -3.46 -21.34 -7.27
N LYS A 433 -4.44 -22.26 -7.34
CA LYS A 433 -4.65 -23.26 -6.28
C LYS A 433 -3.41 -24.12 -6.05
N ARG A 434 -2.71 -24.49 -7.13
CA ARG A 434 -1.48 -25.30 -7.04
C ARG A 434 -0.39 -24.56 -6.25
N PHE A 435 -0.20 -23.27 -6.51
CA PHE A 435 0.75 -22.44 -5.77
C PHE A 435 0.30 -22.15 -4.34
N ALA A 436 -1.00 -21.97 -4.11
CA ALA A 436 -1.55 -21.70 -2.79
C ALA A 436 -1.42 -22.90 -1.85
N GLU A 437 -1.58 -24.12 -2.37
CA GLU A 437 -1.58 -25.36 -1.58
C GLU A 437 -0.23 -26.10 -1.63
N ASP A 438 0.79 -25.54 -2.28
CA ASP A 438 2.11 -26.18 -2.40
C ASP A 438 2.80 -26.27 -1.02
N PRO A 439 3.14 -27.49 -0.54
CA PRO A 439 3.76 -27.67 0.77
C PRO A 439 5.11 -26.95 0.93
N TRP A 440 5.86 -26.78 -0.17
CA TRP A 440 7.14 -26.08 -0.14
C TRP A 440 6.97 -24.58 0.05
N TYR A 441 6.06 -23.93 -0.69
CA TYR A 441 5.79 -22.51 -0.47
C TYR A 441 5.19 -22.24 0.90
N ILE A 442 4.29 -23.10 1.38
CA ILE A 442 3.75 -23.03 2.75
C ILE A 442 4.90 -23.11 3.76
N HIS A 443 5.83 -24.07 3.60
CA HIS A 443 6.98 -24.20 4.48
C HIS A 443 7.84 -22.92 4.50
N LEU A 444 8.16 -22.35 3.34
CA LEU A 444 8.96 -21.13 3.23
C LEU A 444 8.24 -19.91 3.83
N TYR A 445 6.94 -19.80 3.66
CA TYR A 445 6.11 -18.75 4.27
C TYR A 445 6.08 -18.85 5.80
N ARG A 446 5.84 -20.06 6.35
CA ARG A 446 5.68 -20.27 7.79
C ARG A 446 7.00 -20.17 8.56
N THR A 447 8.07 -20.71 8.00
CA THR A 447 9.36 -20.85 8.70
C THR A 447 10.39 -19.80 8.32
N GLY A 448 10.22 -19.14 7.17
CA GLY A 448 11.12 -18.12 6.64
C GLY A 448 10.51 -16.72 6.61
N HIS A 449 10.97 -15.93 5.64
CA HIS A 449 10.51 -14.57 5.37
C HIS A 449 9.98 -14.46 3.92
N ALA A 450 9.43 -15.54 3.39
CA ALA A 450 8.79 -15.56 2.08
C ALA A 450 7.35 -15.03 2.17
N PHE A 451 6.91 -14.36 1.11
CA PHE A 451 5.47 -14.17 0.86
C PHE A 451 4.82 -15.53 0.55
N HIS A 452 3.51 -15.63 0.79
CA HIS A 452 2.77 -16.86 0.52
C HIS A 452 2.86 -17.29 -0.96
N GLY A 453 2.74 -18.60 -1.24
CA GLY A 453 2.83 -19.14 -2.60
C GLY A 453 1.87 -18.50 -3.60
N VAL A 454 0.66 -18.16 -3.15
CA VAL A 454 -0.38 -17.48 -3.95
C VAL A 454 -0.14 -15.99 -4.19
N HIS A 455 0.72 -15.36 -3.39
CA HIS A 455 0.87 -13.90 -3.38
C HIS A 455 1.20 -13.27 -4.75
N PRO A 456 2.04 -13.83 -5.65
CA PRO A 456 2.25 -13.27 -6.98
C PRO A 456 0.98 -13.20 -7.84
N PHE A 457 0.03 -14.14 -7.69
CA PHE A 457 -1.24 -14.12 -8.40
C PHE A 457 -2.08 -12.92 -8.01
N TYR A 458 -2.22 -12.69 -6.70
CA TYR A 458 -2.97 -11.55 -6.19
C TYR A 458 -2.36 -10.24 -6.67
N MET A 459 -1.02 -10.12 -6.67
CA MET A 459 -0.33 -8.95 -7.21
C MET A 459 -0.59 -8.75 -8.71
N TRP A 460 -0.71 -9.84 -9.46
CA TRP A 460 -1.11 -9.76 -10.86
C TRP A 460 -2.56 -9.27 -11.01
N TYR A 461 -3.47 -9.79 -10.21
CA TYR A 461 -4.89 -9.44 -10.28
C TYR A 461 -5.18 -8.02 -9.82
N TRP A 462 -4.33 -7.41 -8.98
CA TRP A 462 -4.42 -5.98 -8.64
C TRP A 462 -4.42 -5.09 -9.90
N GLY A 463 -3.75 -5.50 -10.98
CA GLY A 463 -3.77 -4.80 -12.26
C GLY A 463 -4.98 -5.09 -13.14
N ALA A 464 -5.88 -6.01 -12.77
CA ALA A 464 -6.91 -6.55 -13.66
C ALA A 464 -7.90 -5.48 -14.16
N HIS A 465 -8.29 -4.54 -13.30
CA HIS A 465 -9.15 -3.42 -13.70
C HIS A 465 -8.45 -2.53 -14.75
N ALA A 466 -7.19 -2.15 -14.49
CA ALA A 466 -6.42 -1.31 -15.39
C ALA A 466 -6.18 -1.99 -16.75
N MET A 467 -5.81 -3.28 -16.75
CA MET A 467 -5.62 -4.07 -17.97
C MET A 467 -6.91 -4.20 -18.80
N GLN A 468 -8.09 -4.21 -18.16
CA GLN A 468 -9.38 -4.21 -18.87
C GLN A 468 -9.79 -2.81 -19.37
N HIS A 469 -9.27 -1.75 -18.73
CA HIS A 469 -9.66 -0.37 -19.02
C HIS A 469 -8.78 0.28 -20.10
N LEU A 470 -7.46 0.06 -20.02
CA LEU A 470 -6.47 0.60 -20.94
C LEU A 470 -6.48 -0.17 -22.26
N GLY A 471 -6.29 0.55 -23.36
CA GLY A 471 -6.07 -0.05 -24.68
C GLY A 471 -4.62 -0.49 -24.86
N ASP A 472 -3.69 0.09 -24.09
CA ASP A 472 -2.27 -0.21 -24.18
C ASP A 472 -1.51 0.21 -22.91
N VAL A 473 -0.38 -0.45 -22.67
CA VAL A 473 0.52 -0.20 -21.54
C VAL A 473 1.96 -0.21 -22.03
N VAL A 474 2.66 0.91 -21.82
CA VAL A 474 4.05 1.10 -22.23
C VAL A 474 4.92 1.40 -21.01
N PHE A 475 5.99 0.63 -20.83
CA PHE A 475 7.02 0.92 -19.83
C PHE A 475 8.22 1.63 -20.44
N VAL A 476 8.56 2.80 -19.90
CA VAL A 476 9.74 3.58 -20.31
C VAL A 476 10.95 3.15 -19.50
N GLY A 477 12.05 2.87 -20.20
CA GLY A 477 13.31 2.39 -19.62
C GLY A 477 13.36 0.89 -19.35
N ALA A 478 12.28 0.17 -19.66
CA ALA A 478 12.15 -1.26 -19.37
C ALA A 478 13.07 -2.15 -20.22
N ASP A 479 13.51 -3.28 -19.64
CA ASP A 479 14.05 -4.39 -20.42
C ASP A 479 12.96 -4.90 -21.39
N PRO A 480 13.18 -4.84 -22.73
CA PRO A 480 12.16 -5.23 -23.70
C PRO A 480 11.72 -6.68 -23.60
N LYS A 481 12.61 -7.60 -23.19
CA LYS A 481 12.27 -9.03 -23.04
C LYS A 481 11.37 -9.25 -21.83
N VAL A 482 11.63 -8.52 -20.75
CA VAL A 482 10.80 -8.60 -19.53
C VAL A 482 9.42 -8.01 -19.78
N ALA A 483 9.36 -6.82 -20.39
CA ALA A 483 8.09 -6.20 -20.75
C ALA A 483 7.26 -7.11 -21.66
N ALA A 484 7.88 -7.67 -22.71
CA ALA A 484 7.22 -8.59 -23.63
C ALA A 484 6.71 -9.86 -22.93
N ARG A 485 7.49 -10.46 -22.02
CA ARG A 485 7.04 -11.63 -21.24
C ARG A 485 5.81 -11.32 -20.38
N MET A 486 5.71 -10.10 -19.88
CA MET A 486 4.57 -9.64 -19.10
C MET A 486 3.37 -9.18 -19.95
N GLY A 487 3.49 -9.19 -21.28
CA GLY A 487 2.44 -8.74 -22.19
C GLY A 487 2.37 -7.22 -22.37
N PHE A 488 3.45 -6.49 -22.10
CA PHE A 488 3.53 -5.04 -22.23
C PHE A 488 4.58 -4.60 -23.26
N ARG A 489 4.50 -3.34 -23.67
CA ARG A 489 5.50 -2.72 -24.58
C ARG A 489 6.59 -2.01 -23.78
N ALA A 490 7.79 -1.97 -24.32
CA ALA A 490 8.92 -1.21 -23.77
C ALA A 490 9.32 -0.08 -24.73
N ALA A 491 9.66 1.07 -24.16
CA ALA A 491 10.19 2.23 -24.87
C ALA A 491 11.48 2.72 -24.19
N ALA A 492 12.44 3.22 -24.95
CA ALA A 492 13.69 3.75 -24.37
C ALA A 492 13.47 5.14 -23.74
N THR A 493 12.65 5.97 -24.38
CA THR A 493 12.33 7.33 -23.93
C THR A 493 10.82 7.56 -23.86
N LEU A 494 10.40 8.64 -23.17
CA LEU A 494 9.01 9.07 -23.19
C LEU A 494 8.55 9.44 -24.61
N SER A 495 9.44 10.04 -25.41
CA SER A 495 9.13 10.37 -26.81
C SER A 495 8.76 9.13 -27.61
N ASP A 496 9.56 8.06 -27.49
CA ASP A 496 9.27 6.79 -28.17
C ASP A 496 7.96 6.18 -27.66
N ALA A 497 7.69 6.29 -26.35
CA ALA A 497 6.44 5.81 -25.77
C ALA A 497 5.21 6.59 -26.26
N LEU A 498 5.34 7.90 -26.47
CA LEU A 498 4.28 8.76 -27.02
C LEU A 498 4.04 8.46 -28.50
N GLU A 499 5.10 8.23 -29.28
CA GLU A 499 4.98 7.77 -30.66
C GLU A 499 4.26 6.42 -30.72
N MET A 500 4.69 5.46 -29.89
CA MET A 500 4.05 4.17 -29.70
C MET A 500 2.56 4.28 -29.30
N ALA A 501 2.23 5.23 -28.44
CA ALA A 501 0.86 5.48 -27.98
C ALA A 501 -0.02 6.07 -29.10
N SER A 502 0.55 6.86 -30.00
CA SER A 502 -0.19 7.51 -31.10
C SER A 502 -0.87 6.51 -32.05
N HIS A 503 -0.34 5.29 -32.16
CA HIS A 503 -0.98 4.20 -32.90
C HIS A 503 -2.30 3.73 -32.27
N THR A 504 -2.47 3.92 -30.96
CA THR A 504 -3.65 3.51 -30.20
C THR A 504 -4.65 4.65 -30.04
N VAL A 505 -4.17 5.87 -29.78
CA VAL A 505 -5.04 7.02 -29.42
C VAL A 505 -5.05 8.14 -30.44
N GLY A 506 -4.35 7.99 -31.57
CA GLY A 506 -4.26 8.99 -32.62
C GLY A 506 -3.08 9.97 -32.46
N PRO A 507 -2.84 10.84 -33.46
CA PRO A 507 -1.62 11.65 -33.56
C PRO A 507 -1.58 12.90 -32.67
N SER A 508 -2.68 13.27 -32.02
CA SER A 508 -2.75 14.46 -31.16
C SER A 508 -3.48 14.17 -29.83
N PRO A 509 -2.93 13.25 -29.01
CA PRO A 509 -3.57 12.85 -27.77
C PRO A 509 -3.44 13.90 -26.68
N SER A 510 -4.47 14.01 -25.84
CA SER A 510 -4.38 14.70 -24.56
C SER A 510 -3.55 13.87 -23.56
N ILE A 511 -2.64 14.52 -22.84
CA ILE A 511 -1.69 13.87 -21.93
C ILE A 511 -1.90 14.42 -20.51
N THR A 512 -2.00 13.54 -19.52
CA THR A 512 -2.00 13.91 -18.11
C THR A 512 -0.97 13.09 -17.34
N CYS A 513 -0.09 13.76 -16.61
CA CYS A 513 0.86 13.16 -15.68
C CYS A 513 0.34 13.24 -14.24
N LEU A 514 0.39 12.12 -13.52
CA LEU A 514 0.14 12.08 -12.08
C LEU A 514 1.48 12.26 -11.35
N HIS A 515 1.70 13.42 -10.73
CA HIS A 515 2.99 13.72 -10.10
C HIS A 515 3.05 13.09 -8.70
N THR A 516 4.04 12.22 -8.49
CA THR A 516 4.33 11.62 -7.18
C THR A 516 5.85 11.53 -7.01
N PRO A 517 6.43 11.94 -5.87
CA PRO A 517 5.79 12.24 -4.57
C PRO A 517 5.51 13.75 -4.33
N PRO A 518 4.72 14.14 -3.30
CA PRO A 518 3.93 13.30 -2.39
C PRO A 518 2.84 12.49 -3.10
N ILE A 519 2.18 11.58 -2.38
CA ILE A 519 1.07 10.82 -2.96
C ILE A 519 -0.07 11.78 -3.31
N THR A 520 -0.58 11.66 -4.53
CA THR A 520 -1.69 12.44 -5.05
C THR A 520 -2.73 11.50 -5.66
N MET A 521 -3.99 11.92 -5.59
CA MET A 521 -5.15 11.26 -6.18
C MET A 521 -5.95 12.26 -7.01
N ALA A 522 -6.45 11.82 -8.15
CA ALA A 522 -7.28 12.65 -9.02
C ALA A 522 -8.78 12.47 -8.73
N ASP A 523 -9.49 13.53 -8.37
CA ASP A 523 -10.95 13.57 -8.44
C ASP A 523 -11.36 14.02 -9.86
N VAL A 524 -11.59 13.05 -10.74
CA VAL A 524 -11.87 13.32 -12.16
C VAL A 524 -13.36 13.57 -12.38
N ARG A 525 -13.68 14.80 -12.77
CA ARG A 525 -15.07 15.30 -12.98
C ARG A 525 -15.46 15.35 -14.44
#